data_AF-A0A6M3K1H6-F1
#
_entry.id   AF-A0A6M3K1H6-F1
#
_cell.length_a   1.000
_cell.length_b   1.000
_cell.length_c   1.000
_cell.angle_alpha   90.00
_cell.angle_beta   90.00
_cell.angle_gamma   90.00
#
_symmetry.space_group_name_H-M   'P 1'
#
loop_
_entity.id
_entity.type
_entity.pdbx_description
1 polymer ?
#
loop_
_entity_poly.entity_id
_entity_poly.type
_entity_poly.pdbx_seq_one_letter_code
_entity_poly.pdbx_strand_id
1 'polypeptide(L)'
;MAVRDSEGKFINTSGSENPFYGKHHSEEVKEKNRIAHLGKKQSRETIEKRIKTIRERYNGGWHKTTNGGPSWNSGITCSDKTKKKISKSMKKKWNDPEFREKSVKSAKKKTLSEKHKQNISKGLSKAYVEGRRESTRKIGFYSGSFYSKKNGKTLEYRSSYEWFAYQLLEQMVMVFAYEVEPFTIKYRKGYNKVGRYTPDILVTYMDGSKQLIEVKPKKKVNDDMVQKKMKAAKRYCKKNGIEFSMWTEDQVFKRDIRKPAKIILREPVWVQ
;
A
#
# COMPACT_ATOMS: atom_id res chain seq x y z
N MET A 1 -49.03 0.04 -16.21
CA MET A 1 -50.18 0.92 -16.47
C MET A 1 -50.00 2.17 -15.63
N ALA A 2 -49.88 3.34 -16.26
CA ALA A 2 -49.79 4.60 -15.53
C ALA A 2 -51.19 5.01 -15.05
N VAL A 3 -51.33 5.33 -13.77
CA VAL A 3 -52.61 5.80 -13.21
C VAL A 3 -52.77 7.26 -13.59
N ARG A 4 -53.88 7.57 -14.27
CA ARG A 4 -54.27 8.93 -14.65
C ARG A 4 -55.46 9.35 -13.79
N ASP A 5 -55.57 10.63 -13.48
CA ASP A 5 -56.75 11.17 -12.79
C ASP A 5 -57.96 11.25 -13.74
N SER A 6 -59.11 11.69 -13.22
CA SER A 6 -60.36 11.87 -13.97
C SER A 6 -60.25 12.88 -15.12
N GLU A 7 -59.18 13.69 -15.16
CA GLU A 7 -58.87 14.68 -16.19
C GLU A 7 -57.77 14.19 -17.16
N GLY A 8 -57.32 12.94 -17.01
CA GLY A 8 -56.34 12.31 -17.89
C GLY A 8 -54.88 12.71 -17.62
N LYS A 9 -54.60 13.44 -16.53
CA LYS A 9 -53.25 13.88 -16.14
C LYS A 9 -52.50 12.75 -15.43
N PHE A 10 -51.19 12.68 -15.65
CA PHE A 10 -50.35 11.68 -15.00
C PHE A 10 -50.22 11.99 -13.51
N ILE A 11 -50.69 11.07 -12.67
CA ILE A 11 -50.57 11.20 -11.22
C ILE A 11 -49.09 11.01 -10.83
N ASN A 12 -48.55 11.90 -10.01
CA ASN A 12 -47.20 11.76 -9.47
C ASN A 12 -47.13 10.50 -8.59
N THR A 13 -46.40 9.48 -9.04
CA THR A 13 -46.32 8.16 -8.37
C THR A 13 -45.14 8.06 -7.40
N SER A 14 -44.47 9.18 -7.12
CA SER A 14 -43.25 9.21 -6.32
C SER A 14 -43.37 10.18 -5.14
N GLY A 15 -42.60 9.93 -4.08
CA GLY A 15 -42.62 10.77 -2.87
C GLY A 15 -43.90 10.64 -2.03
N SER A 16 -44.13 11.62 -1.15
CA SER A 16 -45.27 11.67 -0.24
C SER A 16 -46.62 11.86 -0.92
N GLU A 17 -46.63 12.25 -2.19
CA GLU A 17 -47.84 12.41 -3.01
C GLU A 17 -48.33 11.07 -3.60
N ASN A 18 -47.56 9.99 -3.47
CA ASN A 18 -48.00 8.67 -3.92
C ASN A 18 -49.18 8.17 -3.05
N PRO A 19 -50.32 7.74 -3.65
CA PRO A 19 -51.48 7.21 -2.93
C PRO A 19 -51.21 6.00 -2.01
N PHE A 20 -50.07 5.34 -2.19
CA PHE A 20 -49.59 4.21 -1.41
C PHE A 20 -48.48 4.57 -0.43
N TYR A 21 -48.08 5.84 -0.36
CA TYR A 21 -47.07 6.32 0.58
C TYR A 21 -47.53 6.07 2.03
N GLY A 22 -46.67 5.45 2.83
CA GLY A 22 -46.96 5.10 4.22
C GLY A 22 -47.89 3.90 4.44
N LYS A 23 -48.50 3.34 3.39
CA LYS A 23 -49.31 2.11 3.51
C LYS A 23 -48.40 0.89 3.55
N HIS A 24 -48.51 0.10 4.62
CA HIS A 24 -47.81 -1.16 4.76
C HIS A 24 -48.80 -2.33 4.76
N HIS A 25 -48.48 -3.41 4.04
CA HIS A 25 -49.23 -4.66 4.19
C HIS A 25 -49.14 -5.15 5.63
N SER A 26 -50.24 -5.68 6.16
CA SER A 26 -50.23 -6.41 7.43
C SER A 26 -49.31 -7.64 7.32
N GLU A 27 -48.81 -8.11 8.46
CA GLU A 27 -47.96 -9.31 8.50
C GLU A 27 -48.68 -10.53 7.90
N GLU A 28 -49.98 -10.64 8.13
CA GLU A 28 -50.82 -11.68 7.54
C GLU A 28 -50.86 -11.62 6.00
N VAL A 29 -51.02 -10.42 5.42
CA VAL A 29 -51.01 -10.23 3.96
C VAL A 29 -49.63 -10.51 3.37
N LYS A 30 -48.56 -10.14 4.08
CA LYS A 30 -47.19 -10.48 3.65
C LYS A 30 -46.97 -11.99 3.64
N GLU A 31 -47.43 -12.70 4.65
CA GLU A 31 -47.29 -14.16 4.73
C GLU A 31 -48.13 -14.87 3.67
N LYS A 32 -49.37 -14.41 3.43
CA LYS A 32 -50.22 -14.91 2.35
C LYS A 32 -49.57 -14.73 0.97
N ASN A 33 -48.99 -13.56 0.71
CA ASN A 33 -48.25 -13.31 -0.52
C ASN A 33 -46.99 -14.18 -0.63
N ARG A 34 -46.27 -14.38 0.48
CA ARG A 34 -45.08 -15.25 0.53
C ARG A 34 -45.43 -16.68 0.13
N ILE A 35 -46.48 -17.25 0.74
CA ILE A 35 -46.96 -18.61 0.45
C ILE A 35 -47.42 -18.71 -1.01
N ALA A 36 -48.16 -17.72 -1.50
CA ALA A 36 -48.67 -17.71 -2.87
C ALA A 36 -47.58 -17.67 -3.96
N HIS A 37 -46.39 -17.17 -3.64
CA HIS A 37 -45.23 -17.09 -4.56
C HIS A 37 -44.19 -18.18 -4.32
N LEU A 38 -44.29 -18.94 -3.22
CA LEU A 38 -43.36 -20.02 -2.91
C LEU A 38 -43.48 -21.12 -3.97
N GLY A 39 -42.36 -21.50 -4.58
CA GLY A 39 -42.28 -22.59 -5.56
C GLY A 39 -42.78 -22.28 -6.98
N LYS A 40 -43.42 -21.14 -7.22
CA LYS A 40 -43.84 -20.74 -8.58
C LYS A 40 -42.62 -20.33 -9.41
N LYS A 41 -42.28 -21.12 -10.42
CA LYS A 41 -41.30 -20.76 -11.44
C LYS A 41 -41.96 -19.84 -12.47
N GLN A 42 -41.26 -18.79 -12.89
CA GLN A 42 -41.74 -17.92 -13.97
C GLN A 42 -41.90 -18.72 -15.26
N SER A 43 -42.91 -18.40 -16.08
CA SER A 43 -43.09 -19.04 -17.38
C SER A 43 -41.89 -18.75 -18.29
N ARG A 44 -41.58 -19.68 -19.21
CA ARG A 44 -40.48 -19.52 -20.18
C ARG A 44 -40.64 -18.23 -21.00
N GLU A 45 -41.86 -17.92 -21.42
CA GLU A 45 -42.20 -16.70 -22.15
C GLU A 45 -41.88 -15.42 -21.34
N THR A 46 -42.17 -15.42 -20.02
CA THR A 46 -41.84 -14.29 -19.14
C THR A 46 -40.33 -14.12 -19.00
N ILE A 47 -39.60 -15.23 -18.90
CA ILE A 47 -38.14 -15.23 -18.82
C ILE A 47 -37.55 -14.69 -20.13
N GLU A 48 -38.07 -15.11 -21.29
CA GLU A 48 -37.63 -14.66 -22.61
C GLU A 48 -37.89 -13.17 -22.84
N LYS A 49 -39.10 -12.68 -22.53
CA LYS A 49 -39.42 -11.25 -22.59
C LYS A 49 -38.45 -10.43 -21.74
N ARG A 50 -38.16 -10.91 -20.52
CA ARG A 50 -37.22 -10.25 -19.61
C ARG A 50 -35.78 -10.25 -20.14
N ILE A 51 -35.31 -11.37 -20.70
CA ILE A 51 -33.98 -11.47 -21.32
C ILE A 51 -33.89 -10.54 -22.54
N LYS A 52 -34.93 -10.49 -23.38
CA LYS A 52 -35.01 -9.60 -24.55
C LYS A 52 -34.89 -8.13 -24.12
N THR A 53 -35.67 -7.69 -23.13
CA THR A 53 -35.57 -6.32 -22.60
C THR A 53 -34.19 -6.01 -22.02
N ILE A 54 -33.56 -6.97 -21.33
CA ILE A 54 -32.20 -6.80 -20.80
C ILE A 54 -31.19 -6.65 -21.95
N ARG A 55 -31.29 -7.48 -22.99
CA ARG A 55 -30.41 -7.43 -24.18
C ARG A 55 -30.59 -6.13 -24.96
N GLU A 56 -31.83 -5.67 -25.16
CA GLU A 56 -32.13 -4.39 -25.81
C GLU A 56 -31.53 -3.22 -25.03
N ARG A 57 -31.66 -3.20 -23.69
CA ARG A 57 -30.99 -2.19 -22.85
C ARG A 57 -29.48 -2.27 -22.94
N TYR A 58 -28.92 -3.48 -22.96
CA TYR A 58 -27.50 -3.67 -23.14
C TYR A 58 -27.08 -3.08 -24.50
N ASN A 59 -27.63 -3.56 -25.61
CA ASN A 59 -27.25 -3.12 -26.96
C ASN A 59 -27.51 -1.62 -27.18
N GLY A 60 -28.49 -1.02 -26.50
CA GLY A 60 -28.74 0.42 -26.47
C GLY A 60 -27.71 1.27 -25.71
N GLY A 61 -26.58 0.68 -25.29
CA GLY A 61 -25.46 1.42 -24.72
C GLY A 61 -25.67 1.89 -23.28
N TRP A 62 -26.62 1.33 -22.54
CA TRP A 62 -26.87 1.70 -21.14
C TRP A 62 -25.63 1.51 -20.26
N HIS A 63 -24.82 0.48 -20.55
CA HIS A 63 -23.51 0.23 -19.91
C HIS A 63 -22.38 1.13 -20.42
N LYS A 64 -22.56 1.92 -21.49
CA LYS A 64 -21.57 2.92 -21.92
C LYS A 64 -21.66 4.21 -21.09
N THR A 65 -22.74 4.40 -20.33
CA THR A 65 -22.87 5.51 -19.36
C THR A 65 -22.11 5.28 -18.05
N THR A 66 -21.50 4.10 -17.86
CA THR A 66 -20.82 3.72 -16.60
C THR A 66 -19.31 3.84 -16.68
N ASN A 67 -18.80 4.98 -17.17
CA ASN A 67 -17.58 5.53 -16.58
C ASN A 67 -17.99 6.24 -15.29
N GLY A 68 -18.15 5.48 -14.20
CA GLY A 68 -18.04 5.96 -12.82
C GLY A 68 -18.85 7.21 -12.45
N GLY A 69 -20.01 7.45 -13.06
CA GLY A 69 -20.91 8.50 -12.62
C GLY A 69 -21.34 8.26 -11.17
N PRO A 70 -21.49 9.32 -10.36
CA PRO A 70 -22.03 9.17 -9.02
C PRO A 70 -23.36 8.42 -9.09
N SER A 71 -23.51 7.36 -8.28
CA SER A 71 -24.79 6.67 -8.15
C SER A 71 -25.88 7.67 -7.75
N TRP A 72 -27.16 7.37 -8.00
CA TRP A 72 -28.27 8.27 -7.65
C TRP A 72 -28.28 8.72 -6.17
N ASN A 73 -27.62 7.95 -5.29
CA ASN A 73 -27.45 8.21 -3.87
C ASN A 73 -26.06 8.73 -3.48
N SER A 74 -25.19 8.99 -4.46
CA SER A 74 -23.91 9.64 -4.24
C SER A 74 -24.14 11.06 -3.73
N GLY A 75 -23.47 11.44 -2.65
CA GLY A 75 -23.70 12.71 -1.95
C GLY A 75 -24.87 12.70 -0.96
N ILE A 76 -25.75 11.68 -0.99
CA ILE A 76 -26.80 11.52 0.02
C ILE A 76 -26.18 10.95 1.29
N THR A 77 -25.93 11.82 2.28
CA THR A 77 -25.43 11.40 3.58
C THR A 77 -26.58 10.90 4.46
N CYS A 78 -26.45 9.69 5.03
CA CYS A 78 -27.36 9.23 6.07
C CYS A 78 -27.35 10.20 7.26
N SER A 79 -28.52 10.56 7.79
CA SER A 79 -28.61 11.33 9.04
C SER A 79 -27.99 10.56 10.21
N ASP A 80 -27.50 11.27 11.22
CA ASP A 80 -26.84 10.64 12.36
C ASP A 80 -27.76 9.71 13.16
N LYS A 81 -29.07 10.02 13.20
CA LYS A 81 -30.10 9.13 13.77
C LYS A 81 -30.15 7.79 13.01
N THR A 82 -30.11 7.83 11.68
CA THR A 82 -30.08 6.64 10.83
C THR A 82 -28.78 5.87 10.99
N LYS A 83 -27.62 6.54 11.03
CA LYS A 83 -26.32 5.90 11.31
C LYS A 83 -26.32 5.17 12.66
N LYS A 84 -26.84 5.80 13.71
CA LYS A 84 -26.98 5.18 15.05
C LYS A 84 -27.90 3.96 15.02
N LYS A 85 -29.03 4.02 14.30
CA LYS A 85 -29.96 2.89 14.14
C LYS A 85 -29.30 1.70 13.41
N ILE A 86 -28.58 1.97 12.33
CA ILE A 86 -27.81 0.96 11.59
C ILE A 86 -26.73 0.35 12.49
N SER A 87 -25.98 1.17 13.21
CA SER A 87 -24.94 0.71 14.15
C SER A 87 -25.52 -0.20 15.23
N LYS A 88 -26.63 0.20 15.87
CA LYS A 88 -27.31 -0.61 16.90
C LYS A 88 -27.80 -1.95 16.34
N SER A 89 -28.38 -1.94 15.13
CA SER A 89 -28.81 -3.16 14.45
C SER A 89 -27.64 -4.09 14.12
N MET A 90 -26.52 -3.56 13.63
CA MET A 90 -25.35 -4.37 13.31
C MET A 90 -24.69 -4.95 14.56
N LYS A 91 -24.57 -4.18 15.64
CA LYS A 91 -24.08 -4.69 16.94
C LYS A 91 -24.94 -5.86 17.43
N LYS A 92 -26.27 -5.75 17.36
CA LYS A 92 -27.19 -6.84 17.71
C LYS A 92 -26.95 -8.10 16.86
N LYS A 93 -26.75 -7.95 15.54
CA LYS A 93 -26.40 -9.08 14.65
C LYS A 93 -25.05 -9.72 14.99
N TRP A 94 -24.05 -8.93 15.38
CA TRP A 94 -22.73 -9.44 15.75
C TRP A 94 -22.70 -10.16 17.12
N ASN A 95 -23.69 -9.89 17.99
CA ASN A 95 -23.85 -10.62 19.24
C ASN A 95 -24.44 -12.02 19.04
N ASP A 96 -25.08 -12.29 17.89
CA ASP A 96 -25.56 -13.63 17.55
C ASP A 96 -24.36 -14.55 17.20
N PRO A 97 -24.12 -15.63 17.98
CA PRO A 97 -22.99 -16.53 17.75
C PRO A 97 -23.00 -17.18 16.37
N GLU A 98 -24.18 -17.55 15.86
CA GLU A 98 -24.32 -18.25 14.58
C GLU A 98 -23.95 -17.32 13.41
N PHE A 99 -24.48 -16.09 13.41
CA PHE A 99 -24.11 -15.05 12.45
C PHE A 99 -22.61 -14.74 12.47
N ARG A 100 -22.03 -14.63 13.67
CA ARG A 100 -20.59 -14.36 13.85
C ARG A 100 -19.74 -15.48 13.26
N GLU A 101 -20.07 -16.73 13.56
CA GLU A 101 -19.32 -17.89 13.08
C GLU A 101 -19.40 -18.02 11.55
N LYS A 102 -20.61 -17.87 10.98
CA LYS A 102 -20.83 -17.90 9.52
C LYS A 102 -20.05 -16.79 8.81
N SER A 103 -20.05 -15.58 9.38
CA SER A 103 -19.31 -14.42 8.85
C SER A 103 -17.79 -14.65 8.88
N VAL A 104 -17.25 -15.19 9.98
CA VAL A 104 -15.82 -15.52 10.11
C VAL A 104 -15.42 -16.65 9.15
N LYS A 105 -16.22 -17.71 9.03
CA LYS A 105 -16.00 -18.80 8.06
C LYS A 105 -15.97 -18.29 6.62
N SER A 106 -16.89 -17.38 6.26
CA SER A 106 -16.92 -16.76 4.93
C SER A 106 -15.70 -15.86 4.68
N ALA A 107 -15.27 -15.08 5.68
CA ALA A 107 -14.09 -14.23 5.59
C ALA A 107 -12.80 -15.05 5.43
N LYS A 108 -12.64 -16.13 6.19
CA LYS A 108 -11.48 -17.05 6.10
C LYS A 108 -11.36 -17.74 4.74
N LYS A 109 -12.49 -18.01 4.06
CA LYS A 109 -12.51 -18.60 2.71
C LYS A 109 -12.10 -17.62 1.61
N LYS A 110 -12.15 -16.31 1.86
CA LYS A 110 -11.76 -15.30 0.88
C LYS A 110 -10.27 -15.01 0.99
N THR A 111 -9.47 -15.65 0.16
CA THR A 111 -8.11 -15.19 -0.09
C THR A 111 -8.17 -13.87 -0.86
N LEU A 112 -7.54 -12.83 -0.32
CA LEU A 112 -7.39 -11.58 -1.05
C LEU A 112 -6.52 -11.81 -2.28
N SER A 113 -6.93 -11.28 -3.43
CA SER A 113 -6.08 -11.30 -4.62
C SER A 113 -4.80 -10.50 -4.37
N GLU A 114 -3.73 -10.86 -5.06
CA GLU A 114 -2.42 -10.22 -4.85
C GLU A 114 -2.47 -8.71 -5.13
N LYS A 115 -3.21 -8.30 -6.15
CA LYS A 115 -3.49 -6.90 -6.46
C LYS A 115 -4.20 -6.19 -5.29
N HIS A 116 -5.14 -6.86 -4.63
CA HIS A 116 -5.86 -6.29 -3.49
C HIS A 116 -4.95 -6.13 -2.26
N LYS A 117 -4.09 -7.12 -1.96
CA LYS A 117 -3.08 -7.01 -0.90
C LYS A 117 -2.11 -5.85 -1.14
N GLN A 118 -1.64 -5.71 -2.38
CA GLN A 118 -0.77 -4.59 -2.77
C GLN A 118 -1.45 -3.24 -2.58
N ASN A 119 -2.74 -3.10 -2.94
CA ASN A 119 -3.48 -1.88 -2.76
C ASN A 119 -3.67 -1.52 -1.28
N ILE A 120 -3.98 -2.51 -0.42
CA ILE A 120 -4.03 -2.32 1.03
C ILE A 120 -2.67 -1.84 1.54
N SER A 121 -1.59 -2.53 1.17
CA SER A 121 -0.24 -2.18 1.59
C SER A 121 0.14 -0.75 1.17
N LYS A 122 -0.11 -0.37 -0.09
CA LYS A 122 0.11 1.00 -0.60
C LYS A 122 -0.68 2.04 0.18
N GLY A 123 -1.97 1.79 0.41
CA GLY A 123 -2.83 2.70 1.17
C GLY A 123 -2.37 2.86 2.63
N LEU A 124 -1.93 1.76 3.24
CA LEU A 124 -1.40 1.76 4.60
C LEU A 124 -0.08 2.54 4.69
N SER A 125 0.87 2.27 3.78
CA SER A 125 2.14 2.98 3.70
C SER A 125 1.93 4.48 3.50
N LYS A 126 1.00 4.87 2.63
CA LYS A 126 0.63 6.28 2.43
C LYS A 126 0.11 6.93 3.71
N ALA A 127 -0.79 6.26 4.43
CA ALA A 127 -1.33 6.78 5.69
C ALA A 127 -0.26 6.94 6.78
N TYR A 128 0.75 6.05 6.83
CA TYR A 128 1.89 6.19 7.75
C TYR A 128 2.83 7.34 7.37
N VAL A 129 3.14 7.48 6.08
CA VAL A 129 3.99 8.58 5.58
C VAL A 129 3.33 9.94 5.82
N GLU A 130 2.02 10.03 5.64
CA GLU A 130 1.21 11.24 5.87
C GLU A 130 0.87 11.48 7.35
N GLY A 131 1.31 10.62 8.28
CA GLY A 131 1.03 10.76 9.70
C GLY A 131 -0.45 10.55 10.10
N ARG A 132 -1.32 10.14 9.16
CA ARG A 132 -2.74 9.83 9.43
C ARG A 132 -2.93 8.57 10.26
N ARG A 133 -1.89 7.76 10.40
CA ARG A 133 -1.80 6.63 11.30
C ARG A 133 -0.47 6.62 12.00
N GLU A 134 -0.52 6.37 13.30
CA GLU A 134 0.64 6.13 14.13
C GLU A 134 0.77 4.63 14.39
N SER A 135 2.00 4.10 14.37
CA SER A 135 2.21 2.68 14.66
C SER A 135 2.04 2.46 16.15
N THR A 136 0.98 1.75 16.54
CA THR A 136 0.75 1.37 17.95
C THR A 136 1.74 0.32 18.46
N ARG A 137 2.47 -0.36 17.57
CA ARG A 137 3.58 -1.26 17.94
C ARG A 137 4.90 -0.52 17.80
N LYS A 138 5.79 -0.64 18.80
CA LYS A 138 7.24 -0.49 18.61
C LYS A 138 7.72 -1.66 17.74
N ILE A 139 7.48 -1.59 16.43
CA ILE A 139 8.09 -2.51 15.48
C ILE A 139 9.56 -2.07 15.44
N GLY A 140 10.45 -2.87 16.02
CA GLY A 140 11.89 -2.65 15.88
C GLY A 140 12.24 -2.51 14.39
N PHE A 141 13.29 -1.75 14.08
CA PHE A 141 13.77 -1.67 12.71
C PHE A 141 14.01 -3.08 12.17
N TYR A 142 13.64 -3.32 10.91
CA TYR A 142 13.86 -4.62 10.27
C TYR A 142 15.37 -4.89 10.26
N SER A 143 15.81 -5.82 11.12
CA SER A 143 17.19 -6.23 11.32
C SER A 143 17.30 -7.75 11.18
N GLY A 144 18.49 -8.26 10.88
CA GLY A 144 18.70 -9.69 10.73
C GLY A 144 20.04 -10.02 10.12
N SER A 145 20.13 -11.19 9.49
CA SER A 145 21.34 -11.73 8.91
C SER A 145 21.21 -11.95 7.40
N PHE A 146 22.32 -11.82 6.68
CA PHE A 146 22.43 -11.93 5.23
C PHE A 146 23.67 -12.73 4.85
N TYR A 147 23.51 -13.86 4.16
CA TYR A 147 24.66 -14.63 3.65
C TYR A 147 25.23 -13.98 2.38
N SER A 148 26.44 -13.47 2.47
CA SER A 148 27.17 -12.89 1.34
C SER A 148 27.98 -13.97 0.63
N LYS A 149 27.75 -14.12 -0.68
CA LYS A 149 28.56 -15.04 -1.51
C LYS A 149 29.93 -14.44 -1.78
N LYS A 150 29.99 -13.13 -2.04
CA LYS A 150 31.26 -12.40 -2.26
C LYS A 150 32.20 -12.47 -1.06
N ASN A 151 31.66 -12.50 0.14
CA ASN A 151 32.47 -12.55 1.37
C ASN A 151 32.56 -13.95 2.00
N GLY A 152 31.81 -14.94 1.50
CA GLY A 152 31.75 -16.29 2.05
C GLY A 152 31.26 -16.38 3.50
N LYS A 153 30.50 -15.40 3.99
CA LYS A 153 30.05 -15.33 5.39
C LYS A 153 28.72 -14.63 5.55
N THR A 154 28.09 -14.89 6.70
CA THR A 154 26.87 -14.19 7.13
C THR A 154 27.23 -12.82 7.72
N LEU A 155 26.52 -11.78 7.25
CA LEU A 155 26.65 -10.40 7.67
C LEU A 155 25.38 -9.96 8.39
N GLU A 156 25.50 -9.11 9.40
CA GLU A 156 24.35 -8.53 10.09
C GLU A 156 23.91 -7.22 9.41
N TYR A 157 22.59 -6.99 9.34
CA TYR A 157 22.02 -5.70 9.00
C TYR A 157 21.14 -5.21 10.14
N ARG A 158 21.24 -3.93 10.46
CA ARG A 158 20.49 -3.23 11.50
C ARG A 158 19.29 -2.48 10.94
N SER A 159 19.16 -2.42 9.62
CA SER A 159 18.02 -1.81 8.96
C SER A 159 17.68 -2.48 7.63
N SER A 160 16.41 -2.36 7.21
CA SER A 160 16.00 -2.77 5.86
C SER A 160 16.83 -2.09 4.76
N TYR A 161 17.30 -0.85 4.96
CA TYR A 161 18.10 -0.13 3.97
C TYR A 161 19.47 -0.79 3.77
N GLU A 162 20.13 -1.21 4.85
CA GLU A 162 21.37 -1.98 4.79
C GLU A 162 21.16 -3.32 4.09
N TRP A 163 20.07 -4.03 4.40
CA TRP A 163 19.74 -5.27 3.70
C TRP A 163 19.62 -5.07 2.19
N PHE A 164 18.92 -4.02 1.75
CA PHE A 164 18.85 -3.68 0.32
C PHE A 164 20.21 -3.27 -0.27
N ALA A 165 21.05 -2.57 0.48
CA ALA A 165 22.41 -2.24 0.05
C ALA A 165 23.26 -3.51 -0.18
N TYR A 166 23.17 -4.49 0.73
CA TYR A 166 23.91 -5.75 0.59
C TYR A 166 23.45 -6.52 -0.65
N GLN A 167 22.13 -6.59 -0.89
CA GLN A 167 21.57 -7.22 -2.10
C GLN A 167 22.10 -6.58 -3.38
N LEU A 168 22.17 -5.24 -3.42
CA LEU A 168 22.73 -4.53 -4.57
C LEU A 168 24.22 -4.82 -4.75
N LEU A 169 25.00 -4.79 -3.68
CA LEU A 169 26.44 -5.07 -3.73
C LEU A 169 26.73 -6.50 -4.19
N GLU A 170 25.93 -7.50 -3.78
CA GLU A 170 26.05 -8.87 -4.31
C GLU A 170 25.78 -8.95 -5.82
N GLN A 171 24.90 -8.12 -6.36
CA GLN A 171 24.56 -8.12 -7.78
C GLN A 171 25.57 -7.34 -8.65
N MET A 172 26.35 -6.43 -8.04
CA MET A 172 27.35 -5.65 -8.77
C MET A 172 28.56 -6.50 -9.13
N VAL A 173 28.81 -6.66 -10.42
CA VAL A 173 29.96 -7.44 -10.95
C VAL A 173 31.29 -6.80 -10.58
N MET A 174 31.37 -5.46 -10.55
CA MET A 174 32.59 -4.72 -10.21
C MET A 174 32.99 -4.83 -8.74
N VAL A 175 32.10 -5.32 -7.86
CA VAL A 175 32.39 -5.46 -6.43
C VAL A 175 33.12 -6.79 -6.20
N PHE A 176 34.33 -6.73 -5.65
CA PHE A 176 35.09 -7.91 -5.24
C PHE A 176 34.58 -8.42 -3.89
N ALA A 177 34.60 -7.57 -2.87
CA ALA A 177 34.15 -7.87 -1.52
C ALA A 177 33.69 -6.59 -0.80
N TYR A 178 33.01 -6.74 0.34
CA TYR A 178 32.65 -5.60 1.18
C TYR A 178 32.62 -5.96 2.66
N GLU A 179 32.89 -4.99 3.53
CA GLU A 179 32.93 -5.16 4.97
C GLU A 179 31.82 -4.33 5.62
N VAL A 180 31.05 -4.95 6.50
CA VAL A 180 30.01 -4.28 7.29
C VAL A 180 30.63 -3.78 8.60
N GLU A 181 30.34 -2.53 8.96
CA GLU A 181 30.85 -1.90 10.18
C GLU A 181 32.38 -2.01 10.34
N PRO A 182 33.14 -1.62 9.31
CA PRO A 182 34.53 -2.04 9.13
C PRO A 182 35.48 -1.47 10.19
N PHE A 183 35.22 -0.25 10.68
CA PHE A 183 36.06 0.41 11.68
C PHE A 183 35.35 1.61 12.31
N THR A 184 35.89 2.12 13.41
CA THR A 184 35.37 3.32 14.08
C THR A 184 36.18 4.57 13.74
N ILE A 185 35.49 5.65 13.39
CA ILE A 185 36.11 6.96 13.16
C ILE A 185 35.67 7.93 14.27
N LYS A 186 36.63 8.73 14.78
CA LYS A 186 36.36 9.77 15.77
C LYS A 186 35.86 11.04 15.09
N TYR A 187 34.91 11.74 15.71
CA TYR A 187 34.38 13.01 15.20
C TYR A 187 34.09 14.01 16.32
N ARG A 188 34.07 15.30 16.00
CA ARG A 188 33.69 16.36 16.93
C ARG A 188 32.17 16.39 17.08
N LYS A 189 31.67 15.99 18.26
CA LYS A 189 30.23 15.95 18.58
C LYS A 189 29.72 17.32 19.04
N GLY A 190 30.54 18.06 19.79
CA GLY A 190 30.26 19.40 20.32
C GLY A 190 31.53 20.13 20.71
N TYR A 191 31.40 21.19 21.53
CA TYR A 191 32.56 21.86 22.12
C TYR A 191 33.32 20.89 23.05
N ASN A 192 34.59 20.65 22.76
CA ASN A 192 35.47 19.70 23.47
C ASN A 192 34.94 18.27 23.68
N LYS A 193 33.91 17.85 22.93
CA LYS A 193 33.35 16.48 22.99
C LYS A 193 33.69 15.71 21.72
N VAL A 194 34.38 14.58 21.89
CA VAL A 194 34.67 13.62 20.82
C VAL A 194 33.65 12.49 20.86
N GLY A 195 33.04 12.19 19.72
CA GLY A 195 32.19 11.04 19.51
C GLY A 195 32.90 9.96 18.69
N ARG A 196 32.35 8.74 18.74
CA ARG A 196 32.71 7.60 17.90
C ARG A 196 31.57 7.32 16.92
N TYR A 197 31.87 7.07 15.67
CA TYR A 197 30.90 6.55 14.70
C TYR A 197 31.54 5.43 13.88
N THR A 198 30.73 4.43 13.57
CA THR A 198 31.11 3.29 12.73
C THR A 198 30.34 3.46 11.42
N PRO A 199 31.02 3.60 10.27
CA PRO A 199 30.37 3.62 8.96
C PRO A 199 29.66 2.30 8.67
N ASP A 200 28.67 2.32 7.79
CA ASP A 200 27.87 1.13 7.51
C ASP A 200 28.63 0.09 6.66
N ILE A 201 29.25 0.48 5.54
CA ILE A 201 29.88 -0.47 4.59
C ILE A 201 31.19 0.07 4.00
N LEU A 202 32.23 -0.75 3.89
CA LEU A 202 33.41 -0.51 3.05
C LEU A 202 33.45 -1.51 1.89
N VAL A 203 33.41 -1.02 0.67
CA VAL A 203 33.46 -1.82 -0.56
C VAL A 203 34.88 -1.83 -1.11
N THR A 204 35.34 -3.00 -1.55
CA THR A 204 36.53 -3.17 -2.37
C THR A 204 36.10 -3.62 -3.78
N TYR A 205 36.48 -2.86 -4.79
CA TYR A 205 36.19 -3.16 -6.19
C TYR A 205 37.27 -4.05 -6.81
N MET A 206 36.98 -4.62 -7.98
CA MET A 206 37.88 -5.51 -8.73
C MET A 206 39.21 -4.83 -9.13
N ASP A 207 39.22 -3.50 -9.30
CA ASP A 207 40.41 -2.71 -9.60
C ASP A 207 41.24 -2.32 -8.36
N GLY A 208 40.85 -2.80 -7.17
CA GLY A 208 41.48 -2.48 -5.90
C GLY A 208 41.06 -1.14 -5.28
N SER A 209 40.26 -0.33 -6.00
CA SER A 209 39.71 0.90 -5.44
C SER A 209 38.71 0.60 -4.31
N LYS A 210 38.57 1.54 -3.38
CA LYS A 210 37.71 1.39 -2.20
C LYS A 210 36.69 2.51 -2.10
N GLN A 211 35.48 2.16 -1.68
CA GLN A 211 34.41 3.11 -1.40
C GLN A 211 33.79 2.85 -0.02
N LEU A 212 33.71 3.90 0.79
CA LEU A 212 33.01 3.90 2.08
C LEU A 212 31.58 4.41 1.87
N ILE A 213 30.61 3.56 2.18
CA ILE A 213 29.18 3.84 2.01
C ILE A 213 28.53 4.03 3.38
N GLU A 214 27.83 5.15 3.54
CA GLU A 214 26.88 5.37 4.64
C GLU A 214 25.45 5.26 4.08
N VAL A 215 24.60 4.45 4.73
CA VAL A 215 23.23 4.20 4.31
C VAL A 215 22.28 4.95 5.24
N LYS A 216 21.55 5.95 4.72
CA LYS A 216 20.56 6.72 5.50
C LYS A 216 19.33 7.08 4.68
N PRO A 217 18.12 7.11 5.28
CA PRO A 217 16.95 7.68 4.62
C PRO A 217 17.18 9.14 4.27
N LYS A 218 16.75 9.57 3.07
CA LYS A 218 16.98 10.92 2.54
C LYS A 218 16.55 12.02 3.51
N LYS A 219 15.41 11.82 4.18
CA LYS A 219 14.87 12.75 5.19
C LYS A 219 15.78 12.99 6.40
N LYS A 220 16.70 12.07 6.71
CA LYS A 220 17.63 12.14 7.84
C LYS A 220 19.04 12.59 7.44
N VAL A 221 19.32 12.70 6.15
CA VAL A 221 20.66 13.05 5.66
C VAL A 221 21.09 14.42 6.21
N ASN A 222 20.16 15.36 6.33
CA ASN A 222 20.44 16.73 6.78
C ASN A 222 20.43 16.91 8.31
N ASP A 223 20.25 15.84 9.09
CA ASP A 223 20.34 15.93 10.55
C ASP A 223 21.76 16.37 10.97
N ASP A 224 21.87 17.31 11.91
CA ASP A 224 23.16 17.88 12.36
C ASP A 224 24.18 16.80 12.74
N MET A 225 23.73 15.77 13.47
CA MET A 225 24.59 14.66 13.88
C MET A 225 25.08 13.83 12.68
N VAL A 226 24.23 13.61 11.68
CA VAL A 226 24.58 12.88 10.45
C VAL A 226 25.59 13.68 9.64
N GLN A 227 25.39 15.00 9.51
CA GLN A 227 26.33 15.90 8.84
C GLN A 227 27.70 15.92 9.51
N LYS A 228 27.76 15.96 10.86
CA LYS A 228 29.02 15.89 11.62
C LYS A 228 29.78 14.59 11.37
N LYS A 229 29.09 13.45 11.36
CA LYS A 229 29.66 12.13 11.04
C LYS A 229 30.14 12.08 9.58
N MET A 230 29.30 12.50 8.64
CA MET A 230 29.63 12.54 7.21
C MET A 230 30.85 13.43 6.94
N LYS A 231 30.98 14.58 7.59
CA LYS A 231 32.16 15.45 7.47
C LYS A 231 33.43 14.75 7.96
N ALA A 232 33.34 13.96 9.02
CA ALA A 232 34.47 13.16 9.49
C ALA A 232 34.78 12.00 8.52
N ALA A 233 33.77 11.38 7.92
CA ALA A 233 33.94 10.27 6.99
C ALA A 233 34.66 10.75 5.73
N LYS A 234 34.18 11.85 5.14
CA LYS A 234 34.84 12.49 3.99
C LYS A 234 36.30 12.83 4.26
N ARG A 235 36.64 13.33 5.46
CA ARG A 235 38.05 13.60 5.83
C ARG A 235 38.87 12.32 5.92
N TYR A 236 38.34 11.28 6.56
CA TYR A 236 39.00 9.98 6.67
C TYR A 236 39.24 9.39 5.27
N CYS A 237 38.20 9.37 4.44
CA CYS A 237 38.23 8.87 3.07
C CYS A 237 39.27 9.58 2.22
N LYS A 238 39.27 10.93 2.23
CA LYS A 238 40.26 11.74 1.49
C LYS A 238 41.70 11.42 1.91
N LYS A 239 41.96 11.22 3.20
CA LYS A 239 43.31 10.90 3.71
C LYS A 239 43.81 9.52 3.26
N ASN A 240 42.90 8.57 3.03
CA ASN A 240 43.24 7.18 2.74
C ASN A 240 43.00 6.78 1.27
N GLY A 241 42.71 7.73 0.39
CA GLY A 241 42.41 7.43 -1.02
C GLY A 241 41.13 6.61 -1.22
N ILE A 242 40.18 6.71 -0.28
CA ILE A 242 38.89 6.00 -0.33
C ILE A 242 37.83 6.98 -0.83
N GLU A 243 36.92 6.55 -1.69
CA GLU A 243 35.76 7.35 -2.09
C GLU A 243 34.67 7.31 -1.01
N PHE A 244 33.99 8.43 -0.74
CA PHE A 244 32.86 8.46 0.19
C PHE A 244 31.53 8.62 -0.55
N SER A 245 30.56 7.76 -0.24
CA SER A 245 29.22 7.78 -0.83
C SER A 245 28.13 7.71 0.24
N MET A 246 27.06 8.50 0.06
CA MET A 246 25.83 8.43 0.88
C MET A 246 24.74 7.75 0.05
N TRP A 247 24.27 6.59 0.51
CA TRP A 247 23.19 5.84 -0.13
C TRP A 247 21.87 6.10 0.59
N THR A 248 20.87 6.50 -0.19
CA THR A 248 19.49 6.74 0.26
C THR A 248 18.54 5.81 -0.48
N GLU A 249 17.23 5.86 -0.19
CA GLU A 249 16.19 5.15 -0.93
C GLU A 249 16.31 5.29 -2.46
N ASP A 250 16.82 6.44 -2.94
CA ASP A 250 17.03 6.71 -4.37
C ASP A 250 18.10 5.80 -5.01
N GLN A 251 19.03 5.25 -4.23
CA GLN A 251 20.05 4.30 -4.66
C GLN A 251 19.63 2.87 -4.32
N VAL A 252 19.25 2.62 -3.06
CA VAL A 252 19.00 1.24 -2.60
C VAL A 252 17.73 0.60 -3.17
N PHE A 253 16.73 1.37 -3.61
CA PHE A 253 15.47 0.82 -4.13
C PHE A 253 15.32 0.92 -5.65
N LYS A 254 16.31 1.45 -6.37
CA LYS A 254 16.27 1.47 -7.84
C LYS A 254 16.48 0.05 -8.39
N ARG A 255 15.47 -0.44 -9.10
CA ARG A 255 15.44 -1.78 -9.71
C ARG A 255 16.20 -1.92 -11.03
N ASP A 256 16.66 -0.83 -11.63
CA ASP A 256 17.38 -0.86 -12.91
C ASP A 256 18.88 -0.58 -12.68
N ILE A 257 19.66 -1.66 -12.62
CA ILE A 257 21.06 -1.69 -12.15
C ILE A 257 22.08 -1.56 -13.29
N ARG A 258 21.63 -1.20 -14.50
CA ARG A 258 22.48 -1.17 -15.70
C ARG A 258 23.34 0.09 -15.87
N LYS A 259 23.29 1.04 -14.94
CA LYS A 259 24.15 2.23 -14.99
C LYS A 259 24.82 2.47 -13.64
N PRO A 260 26.15 2.30 -13.51
CA PRO A 260 26.84 2.71 -12.30
C PRO A 260 26.65 4.23 -12.08
N ALA A 261 26.52 4.63 -10.82
CA ALA A 261 26.64 6.02 -10.44
C ALA A 261 27.96 6.56 -10.99
N LYS A 262 27.88 7.58 -11.87
CA LYS A 262 29.00 8.25 -12.58
C LYS A 262 30.39 7.85 -12.07
N ILE A 263 30.93 6.77 -12.62
CA ILE A 263 32.36 6.53 -12.64
C ILE A 263 32.87 7.51 -13.69
N ILE A 264 33.61 8.55 -13.26
CA ILE A 264 34.50 9.27 -14.16
C ILE A 264 35.55 8.23 -14.55
N LEU A 265 35.34 7.56 -15.68
CA LEU A 265 36.36 6.77 -16.34
C LEU A 265 37.49 7.76 -16.64
N ARG A 266 38.53 7.78 -15.82
CA ARG A 266 39.82 8.27 -16.28
C ARG A 266 40.25 7.27 -17.33
N GLU A 267 40.29 7.71 -18.59
CA GLU A 267 40.83 6.89 -19.68
C GLU A 267 42.22 6.40 -19.28
N PRO A 268 42.56 5.13 -19.56
CA PRO A 268 43.90 4.64 -19.34
C PRO A 268 44.85 5.42 -20.26
N VAL A 269 45.73 6.21 -19.64
CA VAL A 269 46.88 6.80 -20.35
C VAL A 269 47.81 5.64 -20.67
N TRP A 270 47.78 5.19 -21.92
CA TRP A 270 48.82 4.31 -22.45
C TRP A 270 50.08 5.16 -22.61
N VAL A 271 51.05 4.97 -21.71
CA VAL A 271 52.40 5.48 -21.93
C VAL A 271 53.05 4.54 -22.94
N GLN A 272 53.46 5.12 -24.08
CA GLN A 272 54.26 4.44 -25.11
C GLN A 272 55.69 4.20 -24.63
#